data_AF-A0A9D4UCH5-F1
#
_entry.id   AF-A0A9D4UCH5-F1
#
_cell.length_a   1.000
_cell.length_b   1.000
_cell.length_c   1.000
_cell.angle_alpha   90.00
_cell.angle_beta   90.00
_cell.angle_gamma   90.00
#
_symmetry.space_group_name_H-M   'P 1'
#
loop_
_entity.id
_entity.type
_entity.pdbx_description
1 polymer ?
#
loop_
_entity_poly.entity_id
_entity_poly.type
_entity_poly.pdbx_seq_one_letter_code
_entity_poly.pdbx_strand_id
1 'polypeptide(L)'
;MPPKRKEGDSKDDNDGDVQSLLLEKDLEIETLVDKISRLEKRSQLLANDTEKQQATTNEMEEKLQDVIACLSSELKNKQSKVYQLEEAFNDVKAENMKAIENLTKDMHELKSTHKFVTEDLRLQLVNAEVQLRDIDEFRKQKAAIEQEIASLKEQLEREKKEHQDAISDTERLALQEKQRLRKEMLARIEETKMQMLQHMDEQLDAKTKKIIADNDQLAKELGYHMRQTGLLLQKNERLMQENVELHRQVLLAKEVEDDLAKRNLVNQRTIRILLYKFQEGIHDDKPDDQQRKMLEGEHRKEDRQRQKELEQIKSYIQEQTRAVELVSGADEAMRFLYACLDDIEVENVSGTQEQAHCATDLEVNHVKPPELPCSLDKLTTMQRQKLLMNLLRTAVSLRALTQNPAVQKPCRDLFSLANCGSLHAGVKGAVSVEDILSLSVEGVHNDEFECGSPGSRRVVSVGVQTDALNLEERLALEIKERLRPCSSLAIVT
;
A
#
# COMPACT_ATOMS: atom_id res chain seq x y z
N MET A 1 -186.45 46.76 37.28
CA MET A 1 -187.66 46.64 38.14
C MET A 1 -188.65 47.75 37.78
N PRO A 2 -189.97 47.55 37.92
CA PRO A 2 -191.04 48.58 37.82
C PRO A 2 -191.07 49.46 39.11
N PRO A 3 -191.85 50.58 39.26
CA PRO A 3 -193.30 50.77 38.96
C PRO A 3 -193.80 52.17 38.43
N LYS A 4 -194.96 52.29 37.73
CA LYS A 4 -196.36 52.74 38.10
C LYS A 4 -196.50 54.18 38.67
N ARG A 5 -197.60 54.97 38.55
CA ARG A 5 -198.94 55.01 37.83
C ARG A 5 -199.28 56.53 37.57
N LYS A 6 -200.46 57.19 37.42
CA LYS A 6 -201.95 57.00 37.42
C LYS A 6 -202.55 58.25 36.69
N GLU A 7 -203.25 58.19 35.55
CA GLU A 7 -204.72 57.98 35.30
C GLU A 7 -205.74 59.02 35.84
N GLY A 8 -206.47 59.69 34.91
CA GLY A 8 -207.86 60.19 35.06
C GLY A 8 -208.08 61.71 34.94
N ASP A 9 -209.24 62.25 34.54
CA ASP A 9 -210.41 61.67 33.83
C ASP A 9 -211.41 62.78 33.36
N SER A 10 -212.18 62.55 32.28
CA SER A 10 -213.46 63.23 31.88
C SER A 10 -213.46 64.77 31.54
N LYS A 11 -214.40 65.36 30.77
CA LYS A 11 -215.42 64.89 29.78
C LYS A 11 -216.00 66.06 28.92
N ASP A 12 -216.46 65.70 27.72
CA ASP A 12 -217.54 66.27 26.85
C ASP A 12 -217.62 67.77 26.42
N ASP A 13 -217.81 67.95 25.10
CA ASP A 13 -218.58 68.95 24.32
C ASP A 13 -218.42 70.48 24.49
N ASN A 14 -217.74 71.12 23.53
CA ASN A 14 -218.33 72.23 22.73
C ASN A 14 -217.54 72.53 21.43
N ASP A 15 -218.22 72.79 20.32
CA ASP A 15 -217.58 73.18 19.04
C ASP A 15 -217.14 74.65 19.05
N GLY A 16 -215.84 74.94 18.87
CA GLY A 16 -215.39 76.32 18.72
C GLY A 16 -213.89 76.56 18.50
N ASP A 17 -213.00 75.96 19.30
CA ASP A 17 -211.66 76.54 19.56
C ASP A 17 -210.46 75.74 19.01
N VAL A 18 -210.58 75.25 17.76
CA VAL A 18 -209.53 74.47 17.07
C VAL A 18 -208.23 75.29 16.88
N GLN A 19 -208.31 76.61 16.86
CA GLN A 19 -207.17 77.49 16.61
C GLN A 19 -206.25 77.68 17.82
N SER A 20 -206.74 77.54 19.06
CA SER A 20 -205.89 77.69 20.24
C SER A 20 -204.94 76.50 20.47
N LEU A 21 -205.37 75.28 20.12
CA LEU A 21 -204.58 74.06 20.36
C LEU A 21 -203.39 73.91 19.38
N LEU A 22 -203.51 74.43 18.15
CA LEU A 22 -202.36 74.47 17.22
C LEU A 22 -201.22 75.30 17.80
N LEU A 23 -201.53 76.48 18.35
CA LEU A 23 -200.52 77.43 18.83
C LEU A 23 -199.65 76.86 19.96
N GLU A 24 -200.24 76.03 20.84
CA GLU A 24 -199.49 75.33 21.90
C GLU A 24 -198.60 74.21 21.32
N LYS A 25 -199.08 73.47 20.30
CA LYS A 25 -198.26 72.45 19.62
C LYS A 25 -197.13 73.08 18.80
N ASP A 26 -197.35 74.23 18.17
CA ASP A 26 -196.32 74.96 17.42
C ASP A 26 -195.22 75.49 18.37
N LEU A 27 -195.58 75.95 19.58
CA LEU A 27 -194.62 76.31 20.64
C LEU A 27 -193.84 75.10 21.18
N GLU A 28 -194.48 73.94 21.32
CA GLU A 28 -193.79 72.70 21.70
C GLU A 28 -192.83 72.24 20.58
N ILE A 29 -193.22 72.38 19.31
CA ILE A 29 -192.36 72.12 18.15
C ILE A 29 -191.18 73.10 18.13
N GLU A 30 -191.40 74.40 18.31
CA GLU A 30 -190.34 75.42 18.28
C GLU A 30 -189.32 75.22 19.41
N THR A 31 -189.77 74.90 20.62
CA THR A 31 -188.86 74.58 21.74
C THR A 31 -188.13 73.24 21.58
N LEU A 32 -188.74 72.25 20.92
CA LEU A 32 -188.04 71.02 20.51
C LEU A 32 -187.04 71.26 19.39
N VAL A 33 -187.35 72.12 18.41
CA VAL A 33 -186.45 72.51 17.32
C VAL A 33 -185.25 73.29 17.84
N ASP A 34 -185.42 74.24 18.76
CA ASP A 34 -184.28 74.92 19.40
C ASP A 34 -183.46 73.96 20.27
N LYS A 35 -184.10 73.00 20.97
CA LYS A 35 -183.39 71.95 21.70
C LYS A 35 -182.59 71.03 20.78
N ILE A 36 -183.14 70.66 19.62
CA ILE A 36 -182.42 69.93 18.55
C ILE A 36 -181.27 70.79 18.04
N SER A 37 -181.50 72.05 17.66
CA SER A 37 -180.44 72.94 17.16
C SER A 37 -179.31 73.17 18.18
N ARG A 38 -179.61 73.23 19.48
CA ARG A 38 -178.61 73.26 20.56
C ARG A 38 -177.82 71.95 20.66
N LEU A 39 -178.48 70.80 20.48
CA LEU A 39 -177.82 69.49 20.46
C LEU A 39 -176.99 69.28 19.19
N GLU A 40 -177.44 69.74 18.03
CA GLU A 40 -176.70 69.77 16.77
C GLU A 40 -175.47 70.66 16.88
N LYS A 41 -175.61 71.90 17.36
CA LYS A 41 -174.48 72.80 17.64
C LYS A 41 -173.48 72.18 18.63
N ARG A 42 -173.96 71.51 19.68
CA ARG A 42 -173.09 70.79 20.63
C ARG A 42 -172.42 69.56 19.98
N SER A 43 -173.12 68.84 19.12
CA SER A 43 -172.59 67.70 18.37
C SER A 43 -171.51 68.15 17.39
N GLN A 44 -171.76 69.23 16.65
CA GLN A 44 -170.79 69.87 15.75
C GLN A 44 -169.57 70.39 16.52
N LEU A 45 -169.75 71.05 17.67
CA LEU A 45 -168.62 71.47 18.52
C LEU A 45 -167.81 70.28 19.01
N LEU A 46 -168.45 69.23 19.53
CA LEU A 46 -167.76 68.00 19.96
C LEU A 46 -167.06 67.30 18.79
N ALA A 47 -167.68 67.22 17.62
CA ALA A 47 -167.08 66.66 16.40
C ALA A 47 -165.83 67.46 16.00
N ASN A 48 -165.95 68.79 15.89
CA ASN A 48 -164.85 69.70 15.58
C ASN A 48 -163.72 69.62 16.61
N ASP A 49 -164.04 69.43 17.90
CA ASP A 49 -163.03 69.30 18.96
C ASP A 49 -162.38 67.91 18.97
N THR A 50 -163.11 66.84 18.66
CA THR A 50 -162.50 65.52 18.41
C THR A 50 -161.65 65.50 17.14
N GLU A 51 -162.06 66.21 16.08
CA GLU A 51 -161.31 66.33 14.83
C GLU A 51 -160.02 67.14 15.04
N LYS A 52 -160.08 68.28 15.75
CA LYS A 52 -158.88 69.01 16.20
C LYS A 52 -157.98 68.15 17.07
N GLN A 53 -158.54 67.46 18.06
CA GLN A 53 -157.75 66.62 18.96
C GLN A 53 -157.05 65.51 18.17
N GLN A 54 -157.77 64.84 17.26
CA GLN A 54 -157.22 63.81 16.40
C GLN A 54 -156.19 64.36 15.40
N ALA A 55 -156.39 65.56 14.85
CA ALA A 55 -155.37 66.24 14.06
C ALA A 55 -154.11 66.53 14.88
N THR A 56 -154.24 67.00 16.12
CA THR A 56 -153.08 67.25 17.00
C THR A 56 -152.38 65.98 17.46
N THR A 57 -153.08 64.86 17.65
CA THR A 57 -152.43 63.57 17.92
C THR A 57 -151.72 63.05 16.68
N ASN A 58 -152.35 63.11 15.50
CA ASN A 58 -151.73 62.73 14.24
C ASN A 58 -150.46 63.57 13.98
N GLU A 59 -150.52 64.89 14.15
CA GLU A 59 -149.35 65.78 14.05
C GLU A 59 -148.22 65.42 15.03
N MET A 60 -148.55 64.96 16.24
CA MET A 60 -147.53 64.50 17.21
C MET A 60 -147.00 63.11 16.86
N GLU A 61 -147.83 62.22 16.34
CA GLU A 61 -147.44 60.90 15.86
C GLU A 61 -146.54 61.00 14.63
N GLU A 62 -146.82 61.90 13.68
CA GLU A 62 -145.94 62.22 12.55
C GLU A 62 -144.59 62.77 13.03
N LYS A 63 -144.57 63.77 13.92
CA LYS A 63 -143.32 64.34 14.46
C LYS A 63 -142.52 63.30 15.27
N LEU A 64 -143.18 62.39 15.97
CA LEU A 64 -142.52 61.27 16.65
C LEU A 64 -142.01 60.23 15.66
N GLN A 65 -142.75 59.91 14.58
CA GLN A 65 -142.30 59.02 13.52
C GLN A 65 -141.08 59.59 12.79
N ASP A 66 -141.04 60.89 12.48
CA ASP A 66 -139.89 61.58 11.89
C ASP A 66 -138.66 61.52 12.81
N VAL A 67 -138.83 61.80 14.11
CA VAL A 67 -137.74 61.69 15.10
C VAL A 67 -137.26 60.24 15.23
N ILE A 68 -138.16 59.26 15.27
CA ILE A 68 -137.82 57.83 15.33
C ILE A 68 -137.11 57.39 14.04
N ALA A 69 -137.55 57.85 12.86
CA ALA A 69 -136.93 57.55 11.57
C ALA A 69 -135.53 58.17 11.47
N CYS A 70 -135.39 59.44 11.88
CA CYS A 70 -134.12 60.15 11.94
C CYS A 70 -133.13 59.42 12.87
N LEU A 71 -133.50 59.17 14.13
CA LEU A 71 -132.68 58.44 15.10
C LEU A 71 -132.37 57.00 14.65
N SER A 72 -133.31 56.31 14.01
CA SER A 72 -133.09 54.98 13.45
C SER A 72 -132.11 55.00 12.27
N SER A 73 -132.13 56.06 11.45
CA SER A 73 -131.17 56.25 10.36
C SER A 73 -129.78 56.58 10.90
N GLU A 74 -129.68 57.44 11.92
CA GLU A 74 -128.41 57.72 12.61
C GLU A 74 -127.84 56.48 13.30
N LEU A 75 -128.67 55.67 13.96
CA LEU A 75 -128.25 54.44 14.61
C LEU A 75 -127.70 53.45 13.58
N LYS A 76 -128.40 53.25 12.45
CA LYS A 76 -127.91 52.42 11.34
C LYS A 76 -126.60 52.95 10.75
N ASN A 77 -126.47 54.26 10.55
CA ASN A 77 -125.25 54.88 10.03
C ASN A 77 -124.07 54.74 11.01
N LYS A 78 -124.30 54.95 12.31
CA LYS A 78 -123.30 54.76 13.38
C LYS A 78 -122.89 53.31 13.49
N GLN A 79 -123.83 52.36 13.44
CA GLN A 79 -123.55 50.93 13.51
C GLN A 79 -122.83 50.40 12.27
N SER A 80 -123.18 50.87 11.06
CA SER A 80 -122.42 50.62 9.84
C SER A 80 -120.97 51.15 9.94
N LYS A 81 -120.79 52.34 10.51
CA LYS A 81 -119.45 52.90 10.74
C LYS A 81 -118.65 52.18 11.83
N VAL A 82 -119.31 51.60 12.84
CA VAL A 82 -118.67 50.70 13.81
C VAL A 82 -118.14 49.46 13.09
N TYR A 83 -118.97 48.78 12.28
CA TYR A 83 -118.51 47.61 11.51
C TYR A 83 -117.33 47.93 10.57
N GLN A 84 -117.36 49.07 9.87
CA GLN A 84 -116.23 49.50 9.02
C GLN A 84 -114.94 49.74 9.81
N LEU A 85 -115.04 50.27 11.04
CA LEU A 85 -113.89 50.50 11.92
C LEU A 85 -113.38 49.20 12.57
N GLU A 86 -114.28 48.26 12.88
CA GLU A 86 -113.93 46.93 13.38
C GLU A 86 -113.25 46.09 12.28
N GLU A 87 -113.75 46.14 11.04
CA GLU A 87 -113.15 45.51 9.87
C GLU A 87 -111.74 46.06 9.62
N ALA A 88 -111.59 47.38 9.45
CA ALA A 88 -110.29 48.03 9.26
C ALA A 88 -109.32 47.80 10.43
N PHE A 89 -109.80 47.73 11.68
CA PHE A 89 -108.95 47.39 12.83
C PHE A 89 -108.46 45.94 12.78
N ASN A 90 -109.32 45.00 12.38
CA ASN A 90 -108.93 43.59 12.22
C ASN A 90 -107.95 43.39 11.07
N ASP A 91 -108.10 44.12 9.96
CA ASP A 91 -107.15 44.12 8.85
C ASP A 91 -105.78 44.66 9.28
N VAL A 92 -105.71 45.86 9.87
CA VAL A 92 -104.45 46.47 10.37
C VAL A 92 -103.79 45.58 11.45
N LYS A 93 -104.59 44.86 12.25
CA LYS A 93 -104.09 43.87 13.21
C LYS A 93 -103.53 42.63 12.52
N ALA A 94 -104.18 42.12 11.47
CA ALA A 94 -103.70 40.99 10.68
C ALA A 94 -102.45 41.35 9.86
N GLU A 95 -102.34 42.58 9.36
CA GLU A 95 -101.13 43.10 8.71
C GLU A 95 -99.97 43.24 9.71
N ASN A 96 -100.20 43.80 10.91
CA ASN A 96 -99.17 43.84 11.96
C ASN A 96 -98.70 42.45 12.38
N MET A 97 -99.61 41.48 12.53
CA MET A 97 -99.26 40.08 12.82
C MET A 97 -98.33 39.51 11.74
N LYS A 98 -98.69 39.67 10.45
CA LYS A 98 -97.86 39.23 9.31
C LYS A 98 -96.51 39.95 9.26
N ALA A 99 -96.47 41.25 9.55
CA ALA A 99 -95.23 42.03 9.59
C ALA A 99 -94.29 41.55 10.72
N ILE A 100 -94.82 41.30 11.91
CA ILE A 100 -94.07 40.74 13.05
C ILE A 100 -93.57 39.33 12.74
N GLU A 101 -94.41 38.48 12.15
CA GLU A 101 -94.00 37.15 11.70
C GLU A 101 -92.88 37.18 10.66
N ASN A 102 -92.94 38.10 9.69
CA ASN A 102 -91.91 38.21 8.66
C ASN A 102 -90.61 38.76 9.26
N LEU A 103 -90.66 39.86 10.02
CA LEU A 103 -89.50 40.40 10.71
C LEU A 103 -88.85 39.39 11.69
N THR A 104 -89.61 38.47 12.29
CA THR A 104 -89.05 37.41 13.14
C THR A 104 -88.44 36.26 12.35
N LYS A 105 -88.94 35.94 11.14
CA LYS A 105 -88.30 35.02 10.18
C LYS A 105 -86.99 35.62 9.66
N ASP A 106 -87.02 36.86 9.16
CA ASP A 106 -85.85 37.61 8.69
C ASP A 106 -84.76 37.70 9.77
N MET A 107 -85.15 38.00 11.02
CA MET A 107 -84.23 38.01 12.17
C MET A 107 -83.71 36.64 12.57
N HIS A 108 -84.41 35.55 12.27
CA HIS A 108 -83.90 34.19 12.50
C HIS A 108 -82.92 33.79 11.40
N GLU A 109 -83.26 34.04 10.14
CA GLU A 109 -82.42 33.76 8.98
C GLU A 109 -81.10 34.56 9.03
N LEU A 110 -81.16 35.87 9.34
CA LEU A 110 -79.97 36.70 9.51
C LEU A 110 -79.09 36.25 10.67
N LYS A 111 -79.68 35.74 11.77
CA LYS A 111 -78.91 35.15 12.88
C LYS A 111 -78.30 33.79 12.51
N SER A 112 -78.95 33.02 11.63
CA SER A 112 -78.46 31.74 11.14
C SER A 112 -77.27 31.94 10.19
N THR A 113 -77.42 32.83 9.20
CA THR A 113 -76.35 33.17 8.24
C THR A 113 -75.16 33.83 8.95
N HIS A 114 -75.39 34.77 9.88
CA HIS A 114 -74.29 35.35 10.68
C HIS A 114 -73.55 34.28 11.50
N LYS A 115 -74.25 33.32 12.12
CA LYS A 115 -73.59 32.21 12.83
C LYS A 115 -72.73 31.35 11.90
N PHE A 116 -73.26 30.99 10.73
CA PHE A 116 -72.51 30.21 9.73
C PHE A 116 -71.24 30.94 9.29
N VAL A 117 -71.35 32.22 8.91
CA VAL A 117 -70.20 33.07 8.55
C VAL A 117 -69.21 33.23 9.72
N THR A 118 -69.70 33.29 10.96
CA THR A 118 -68.82 33.40 12.14
C THR A 118 -67.99 32.13 12.34
N GLU A 119 -68.59 30.94 12.26
CA GLU A 119 -67.85 29.68 12.41
C GLU A 119 -66.96 29.38 11.19
N ASP A 120 -67.35 29.77 9.97
CA ASP A 120 -66.50 29.69 8.78
C ASP A 120 -65.24 30.56 8.91
N LEU A 121 -65.38 31.85 9.26
CA LEU A 121 -64.23 32.71 9.55
C LEU A 121 -63.39 32.17 10.72
N ARG A 122 -64.01 31.59 11.75
CA ARG A 122 -63.29 30.99 12.88
C ARG A 122 -62.50 29.75 12.45
N LEU A 123 -63.04 28.92 11.54
CA LEU A 123 -62.36 27.76 10.98
C LEU A 123 -61.20 28.18 10.06
N GLN A 124 -61.40 29.20 9.23
CA GLN A 124 -60.35 29.77 8.39
C GLN A 124 -59.20 30.36 9.22
N LEU A 125 -59.52 31.05 10.31
CA LEU A 125 -58.52 31.59 11.27
C LEU A 125 -57.72 30.46 11.92
N VAL A 126 -58.37 29.42 12.45
CA VAL A 126 -57.68 28.25 13.05
C VAL A 126 -56.83 27.51 12.01
N ASN A 127 -57.29 27.40 10.76
CA ASN A 127 -56.51 26.80 9.68
C ASN A 127 -55.25 27.64 9.35
N ALA A 128 -55.37 28.98 9.33
CA ALA A 128 -54.21 29.87 9.18
C ALA A 128 -53.23 29.77 10.36
N GLU A 129 -53.73 29.62 11.60
CA GLU A 129 -52.89 29.37 12.79
C GLU A 129 -52.17 28.01 12.77
N VAL A 130 -52.71 27.00 12.07
CA VAL A 130 -51.99 25.74 11.81
C VAL A 130 -50.90 25.99 10.77
N GLN A 131 -51.24 26.56 9.61
CA GLN A 131 -50.27 26.83 8.53
C GLN A 131 -49.11 27.73 8.97
N LEU A 132 -49.35 28.72 9.84
CA LEU A 132 -48.31 29.56 10.41
C LEU A 132 -47.35 28.77 11.32
N ARG A 133 -47.85 27.80 12.11
CA ARG A 133 -47.01 26.91 12.91
C ARG A 133 -46.19 25.96 12.04
N ASP A 134 -46.79 25.38 11.02
CA ASP A 134 -46.08 24.51 10.05
C ASP A 134 -44.93 25.28 9.36
N ILE A 135 -45.17 26.54 8.98
CA ILE A 135 -44.15 27.44 8.41
C ILE A 135 -43.04 27.76 9.41
N ASP A 136 -43.37 28.04 10.67
CA ASP A 136 -42.37 28.31 11.72
C ASP A 136 -41.56 27.06 12.10
N GLU A 137 -42.16 25.87 12.06
CA GLU A 137 -41.44 24.60 12.25
C GLU A 137 -40.53 24.28 11.06
N PHE A 138 -41.02 24.43 9.82
CA PHE A 138 -40.19 24.33 8.62
C PHE A 138 -39.02 25.33 8.64
N ARG A 139 -39.26 26.57 9.11
CA ARG A 139 -38.22 27.60 9.26
C ARG A 139 -37.15 27.20 10.29
N LYS A 140 -37.54 26.60 11.42
CA LYS A 140 -36.59 26.08 12.44
C LYS A 140 -35.78 24.90 11.90
N GLN A 141 -36.43 23.94 11.26
CA GLN A 141 -35.77 22.79 10.62
C GLN A 141 -34.78 23.24 9.55
N LYS A 142 -35.19 24.17 8.67
CA LYS A 142 -34.34 24.77 7.67
C LYS A 142 -33.11 25.45 8.29
N ALA A 143 -33.29 26.27 9.33
CA ALA A 143 -32.19 26.96 10.00
C ALA A 143 -31.19 25.98 10.65
N ALA A 144 -31.67 24.89 11.25
CA ALA A 144 -30.82 23.82 11.78
C ALA A 144 -30.00 23.13 10.68
N ILE A 145 -30.63 22.75 9.56
CA ILE A 145 -29.96 22.14 8.40
C ILE A 145 -28.95 23.10 7.77
N GLU A 146 -29.26 24.39 7.66
CA GLU A 146 -28.32 25.41 7.16
C GLU A 146 -27.12 25.59 8.09
N GLN A 147 -27.31 25.48 9.42
CA GLN A 147 -26.22 25.48 10.41
C GLN A 147 -25.38 24.21 10.36
N GLU A 148 -25.99 23.03 10.22
CA GLU A 148 -25.29 21.75 10.04
C GLU A 148 -24.42 21.78 8.79
N ILE A 149 -24.97 22.20 7.65
CA ILE A 149 -24.26 22.37 6.38
C ILE A 149 -23.09 23.37 6.51
N ALA A 150 -23.26 24.46 7.26
CA ALA A 150 -22.17 25.40 7.53
C ALA A 150 -21.05 24.73 8.35
N SER A 151 -21.39 23.99 9.41
CA SER A 151 -20.42 23.31 10.27
C SER A 151 -19.65 22.20 9.54
N LEU A 152 -20.32 21.44 8.68
CA LEU A 152 -19.71 20.39 7.84
C LEU A 152 -18.78 20.98 6.78
N LYS A 153 -19.12 22.14 6.20
CA LYS A 153 -18.22 22.87 5.28
C LYS A 153 -16.96 23.36 6.00
N GLU A 154 -17.10 23.88 7.22
CA GLU A 154 -15.95 24.33 8.02
C GLU A 154 -15.04 23.16 8.43
N GLN A 155 -15.62 22.01 8.82
CA GLN A 155 -14.88 20.78 9.09
C GLN A 155 -14.10 20.31 7.85
N LEU A 156 -14.77 20.20 6.71
CA LEU A 156 -14.18 19.79 5.43
C LEU A 156 -13.10 20.77 4.92
N GLU A 157 -13.22 22.07 5.25
CA GLU A 157 -12.16 23.04 5.00
C GLU A 157 -10.96 22.91 5.94
N ARG A 158 -11.17 22.51 7.21
CA ARG A 158 -10.09 22.23 8.16
C ARG A 158 -9.34 20.95 7.78
N GLU A 159 -10.05 19.86 7.54
CA GLU A 159 -9.47 18.59 7.07
C GLU A 159 -8.65 18.78 5.78
N LYS A 160 -9.14 19.57 4.81
CA LYS A 160 -8.37 19.91 3.60
C LYS A 160 -7.08 20.65 3.88
N LYS A 161 -7.06 21.58 4.85
CA LYS A 161 -5.85 22.32 5.24
C LYS A 161 -4.88 21.40 5.97
N GLU A 162 -5.37 20.63 6.95
CA GLU A 162 -4.59 19.65 7.70
C GLU A 162 -3.97 18.56 6.79
N HIS A 163 -4.71 18.06 5.80
CA HIS A 163 -4.17 17.15 4.78
C HIS A 163 -3.15 17.82 3.85
N GLN A 164 -3.37 19.07 3.42
CA GLN A 164 -2.42 19.81 2.59
C GLN A 164 -1.11 20.10 3.33
N ASP A 165 -1.19 20.45 4.62
CA ASP A 165 -0.03 20.67 5.48
C ASP A 165 0.73 19.35 5.71
N ALA A 166 0.02 18.24 5.99
CA ALA A 166 0.62 16.92 6.11
C ALA A 166 1.29 16.43 4.81
N ILE A 167 0.69 16.68 3.64
CA ILE A 167 1.33 16.41 2.34
C ILE A 167 2.62 17.25 2.23
N SER A 168 2.54 18.55 2.49
CA SER A 168 3.69 19.46 2.42
C SER A 168 4.83 19.04 3.34
N ASP A 169 4.52 18.48 4.52
CA ASP A 169 5.51 17.94 5.45
C ASP A 169 6.11 16.60 5.01
N THR A 170 5.32 15.69 4.47
CA THR A 170 5.87 14.44 3.90
C THR A 170 6.74 14.70 2.67
N GLU A 171 6.38 15.65 1.81
CA GLU A 171 7.23 16.11 0.70
C GLU A 171 8.53 16.75 1.21
N ARG A 172 8.45 17.61 2.23
CA ARG A 172 9.61 18.24 2.89
C ARG A 172 10.57 17.21 3.46
N LEU A 173 10.07 16.19 4.15
CA LEU A 173 10.86 15.08 4.69
C LEU A 173 11.46 14.22 3.59
N ALA A 174 10.69 13.83 2.57
CA ALA A 174 11.17 13.05 1.43
C ALA A 174 12.26 13.79 0.64
N LEU A 175 12.17 15.11 0.50
CA LEU A 175 13.22 15.94 -0.11
C LEU A 175 14.50 15.99 0.76
N GLN A 176 14.37 16.07 2.08
CA GLN A 176 15.52 16.02 3.00
C GLN A 176 16.21 14.65 2.97
N GLU A 177 15.45 13.54 3.01
CA GLU A 177 16.02 12.19 2.89
C GLU A 177 16.67 11.95 1.53
N LYS A 178 16.04 12.40 0.44
CA LYS A 178 16.64 12.35 -0.91
C LYS A 178 17.94 13.13 -1.00
N GLN A 179 18.12 14.20 -0.22
CA GLN A 179 19.41 14.90 -0.08
C GLN A 179 20.40 14.14 0.82
N ARG A 180 19.94 13.53 1.92
CA ARG A 180 20.75 12.68 2.82
C ARG A 180 21.37 11.50 2.05
N LEU A 181 20.54 10.72 1.38
CA LEU A 181 20.96 9.55 0.58
C LEU A 181 21.91 9.92 -0.56
N ARG A 182 21.70 11.08 -1.22
CA ARG A 182 22.64 11.61 -2.22
C ARG A 182 24.02 11.94 -1.63
N LYS A 183 24.06 12.58 -0.45
CA LYS A 183 25.33 12.87 0.25
C LYS A 183 26.04 11.59 0.70
N GLU A 184 25.29 10.63 1.23
CA GLU A 184 25.83 9.34 1.65
C GLU A 184 26.38 8.52 0.47
N MET A 185 25.65 8.49 -0.66
CA MET A 185 26.11 7.84 -1.89
C MET A 185 27.39 8.48 -2.44
N LEU A 186 27.49 9.82 -2.43
CA LEU A 186 28.71 10.52 -2.82
C LEU A 186 29.88 10.21 -1.88
N ALA A 187 29.66 10.21 -0.57
CA ALA A 187 30.68 9.86 0.41
C ALA A 187 31.20 8.42 0.22
N ARG A 188 30.31 7.44 -0.03
CA ARG A 188 30.71 6.05 -0.35
C ARG A 188 31.49 5.95 -1.67
N ILE A 189 31.20 6.79 -2.67
CA ILE A 189 31.97 6.85 -3.93
C ILE A 189 33.37 7.45 -3.67
N GLU A 190 33.47 8.50 -2.86
CA GLU A 190 34.74 9.11 -2.47
C GLU A 190 35.60 8.17 -1.60
N GLU A 191 34.99 7.44 -0.67
CA GLU A 191 35.61 6.38 0.12
C GLU A 191 36.12 5.23 -0.77
N THR A 192 35.27 4.71 -1.66
CA THR A 192 35.66 3.63 -2.60
C THR A 192 36.82 4.08 -3.48
N LYS A 193 36.80 5.32 -3.97
CA LYS A 193 37.89 5.92 -4.74
C LYS A 193 39.18 6.03 -3.91
N MET A 194 39.09 6.42 -2.64
CA MET A 194 40.22 6.49 -1.73
C MET A 194 40.82 5.10 -1.46
N GLN A 195 40.00 4.08 -1.21
CA GLN A 195 40.43 2.69 -1.05
C GLN A 195 41.10 2.14 -2.33
N MET A 196 40.55 2.44 -3.51
CA MET A 196 41.18 2.07 -4.80
C MET A 196 42.55 2.73 -5.01
N LEU A 197 42.71 4.00 -4.62
CA LEU A 197 43.99 4.70 -4.68
C LEU A 197 45.00 4.11 -3.67
N GLN A 198 44.59 3.88 -2.42
CA GLN A 198 45.42 3.24 -1.40
C GLN A 198 45.92 1.87 -1.84
N HIS A 199 45.03 1.00 -2.35
CA HIS A 199 45.39 -0.32 -2.86
C HIS A 199 46.29 -0.23 -4.12
N MET A 200 46.12 0.77 -4.98
CA MET A 200 47.03 1.01 -6.10
C MET A 200 48.43 1.41 -5.61
N ASP A 201 48.52 2.34 -4.66
CA ASP A 201 49.77 2.79 -4.07
C ASP A 201 50.48 1.65 -3.33
N GLU A 202 49.75 0.86 -2.52
CA GLU A 202 50.26 -0.36 -1.88
C GLU A 202 50.81 -1.38 -2.89
N GLN A 203 50.12 -1.59 -4.02
CA GLN A 203 50.63 -2.45 -5.10
C GLN A 203 51.89 -1.88 -5.77
N LEU A 204 51.97 -0.56 -5.97
CA LEU A 204 53.15 0.08 -6.53
C LEU A 204 54.34 -0.03 -5.55
N ASP A 205 54.09 0.16 -4.26
CA ASP A 205 55.07 0.01 -3.18
C ASP A 205 55.57 -1.44 -3.07
N ALA A 206 54.66 -2.42 -3.14
CA ALA A 206 55.00 -3.85 -3.13
C ALA A 206 55.81 -4.26 -4.38
N LYS A 207 55.41 -3.80 -5.58
CA LYS A 207 56.16 -4.03 -6.83
C LYS A 207 57.54 -3.38 -6.77
N THR A 208 57.65 -2.16 -6.24
CA THR A 208 58.92 -1.44 -6.08
C THR A 208 59.85 -2.16 -5.10
N LYS A 209 59.34 -2.57 -3.93
CA LYS A 209 60.09 -3.36 -2.94
C LYS A 209 60.57 -4.70 -3.52
N LYS A 210 59.74 -5.38 -4.32
CA LYS A 210 60.15 -6.59 -5.04
C LYS A 210 61.27 -6.30 -6.05
N ILE A 211 61.12 -5.29 -6.90
CA ILE A 211 62.16 -4.92 -7.91
C ILE A 211 63.48 -4.58 -7.23
N ILE A 212 63.47 -3.92 -6.06
CA ILE A 212 64.69 -3.66 -5.26
C ILE A 212 65.31 -4.98 -4.78
N ALA A 213 64.51 -5.89 -4.20
CA ALA A 213 65.00 -7.19 -3.73
C ALA A 213 65.54 -8.09 -4.86
N ASP A 214 64.87 -8.11 -6.01
CA ASP A 214 65.30 -8.83 -7.21
C ASP A 214 66.62 -8.24 -7.76
N ASN A 215 66.77 -6.91 -7.80
CA ASN A 215 68.02 -6.25 -8.17
C ASN A 215 69.16 -6.54 -7.18
N ASP A 216 68.89 -6.51 -5.88
CA ASP A 216 69.87 -6.88 -4.83
C ASP A 216 70.28 -8.36 -4.95
N GLN A 217 69.39 -9.24 -5.39
CA GLN A 217 69.70 -10.64 -5.67
C GLN A 217 70.60 -10.78 -6.91
N LEU A 218 70.23 -10.16 -8.03
CA LEU A 218 71.04 -10.12 -9.24
C LEU A 218 72.42 -9.51 -9.01
N ALA A 219 72.55 -8.51 -8.13
CA ALA A 219 73.84 -7.93 -7.74
C ALA A 219 74.72 -8.92 -6.95
N LYS A 220 74.13 -9.76 -6.08
CA LYS A 220 74.86 -10.83 -5.37
C LYS A 220 75.32 -11.92 -6.34
N GLU A 221 74.49 -12.30 -7.30
CA GLU A 221 74.78 -13.31 -8.32
C GLU A 221 75.88 -12.83 -9.29
N LEU A 222 75.76 -11.60 -9.80
CA LEU A 222 76.81 -10.94 -10.58
C LEU A 222 78.12 -10.84 -9.78
N GLY A 223 78.05 -10.47 -8.50
CA GLY A 223 79.20 -10.43 -7.61
C GLY A 223 79.78 -11.82 -7.27
N TYR A 224 78.99 -12.89 -7.37
CA TYR A 224 79.47 -14.28 -7.26
C TYR A 224 80.18 -14.71 -8.55
N HIS A 225 79.54 -14.52 -9.71
CA HIS A 225 80.13 -14.84 -11.01
C HIS A 225 81.41 -14.04 -11.29
N MET A 226 81.47 -12.76 -10.92
CA MET A 226 82.68 -11.94 -11.03
C MET A 226 83.83 -12.52 -10.19
N ARG A 227 83.57 -12.97 -8.96
CA ARG A 227 84.57 -13.65 -8.11
C ARG A 227 85.00 -15.00 -8.70
N GLN A 228 84.05 -15.79 -9.21
CA GLN A 228 84.33 -17.07 -9.86
C GLN A 228 85.19 -16.89 -11.13
N THR A 229 84.87 -15.91 -11.96
CA THR A 229 85.67 -15.54 -13.14
C THR A 229 87.04 -15.03 -12.76
N GLY A 230 87.17 -14.21 -11.70
CA GLY A 230 88.47 -13.78 -11.18
C GLY A 230 89.36 -14.95 -10.74
N LEU A 231 88.79 -15.96 -10.06
CA LEU A 231 89.51 -17.18 -9.69
C LEU A 231 89.92 -18.02 -10.92
N LEU A 232 89.09 -18.08 -11.96
CA LEU A 232 89.41 -18.76 -13.22
C LEU A 232 90.52 -18.03 -14.00
N LEU A 233 90.48 -16.69 -14.05
CA LEU A 233 91.53 -15.87 -14.65
C LEU A 233 92.87 -16.05 -13.91
N GLN A 234 92.87 -15.95 -12.57
CA GLN A 234 94.08 -16.16 -11.77
C GLN A 234 94.62 -17.61 -11.84
N LYS A 235 93.78 -18.59 -12.18
CA LYS A 235 94.22 -19.96 -12.51
C LYS A 235 94.80 -20.04 -13.92
N ASN A 236 94.20 -19.33 -14.90
CA ASN A 236 94.72 -19.25 -16.26
C ASN A 236 96.10 -18.57 -16.30
N GLU A 237 96.27 -17.45 -15.60
CA GLU A 237 97.55 -16.74 -15.45
C GLU A 237 98.65 -17.66 -14.88
N ARG A 238 98.34 -18.44 -13.83
CA ARG A 238 99.27 -19.44 -13.27
C ARG A 238 99.61 -20.55 -14.26
N LEU A 239 98.61 -21.13 -14.93
CA LEU A 239 98.84 -22.13 -15.98
C LEU A 239 99.66 -21.59 -17.17
N MET A 240 99.52 -20.30 -17.50
CA MET A 240 100.34 -19.63 -18.51
C MET A 240 101.78 -19.43 -18.04
N GLN A 241 101.99 -19.05 -16.78
CA GLN A 241 103.33 -18.96 -16.17
C GLN A 241 104.01 -20.34 -16.12
N GLU A 242 103.30 -21.36 -15.63
CA GLU A 242 103.75 -22.77 -15.63
C GLU A 242 104.08 -23.25 -17.05
N ASN A 243 103.29 -22.89 -18.07
CA ASN A 243 103.58 -23.26 -19.47
C ASN A 243 104.87 -22.59 -19.98
N VAL A 244 105.10 -21.32 -19.67
CA VAL A 244 106.33 -20.58 -20.02
C VAL A 244 107.54 -21.17 -19.29
N GLU A 245 107.41 -21.52 -18.01
CA GLU A 245 108.47 -22.19 -17.26
C GLU A 245 108.79 -23.58 -17.81
N LEU A 246 107.78 -24.39 -18.13
CA LEU A 246 107.95 -25.69 -18.77
C LEU A 246 108.57 -25.57 -20.17
N HIS A 247 108.18 -24.57 -20.96
CA HIS A 247 108.83 -24.27 -22.24
C HIS A 247 110.31 -23.95 -22.06
N ARG A 248 110.66 -23.13 -21.05
CA ARG A 248 112.05 -22.82 -20.71
C ARG A 248 112.81 -24.05 -20.23
N GLN A 249 112.21 -24.90 -19.41
CA GLN A 249 112.81 -26.17 -18.96
C GLN A 249 113.06 -27.11 -20.15
N VAL A 250 112.13 -27.22 -21.10
CA VAL A 250 112.29 -28.01 -22.33
C VAL A 250 113.39 -27.45 -23.24
N LEU A 251 113.55 -26.13 -23.33
CA LEU A 251 114.65 -25.51 -24.07
C LEU A 251 116.01 -25.80 -23.41
N LEU A 252 116.12 -25.61 -22.09
CA LEU A 252 117.34 -25.92 -21.33
C LEU A 252 117.67 -27.42 -21.37
N ALA A 253 116.67 -28.30 -21.33
CA ALA A 253 116.86 -29.73 -21.49
C ALA A 253 117.43 -30.08 -22.87
N LYS A 254 116.90 -29.49 -23.95
CA LYS A 254 117.44 -29.66 -25.31
C LYS A 254 118.87 -29.13 -25.45
N GLU A 255 119.19 -27.98 -24.86
CA GLU A 255 120.56 -27.45 -24.84
C GLU A 255 121.52 -28.42 -24.13
N VAL A 256 121.10 -29.02 -23.01
CA VAL A 256 121.86 -30.03 -22.27
C VAL A 256 121.95 -31.36 -23.04
N GLU A 257 120.89 -31.80 -23.71
CA GLU A 257 120.90 -32.99 -24.58
C GLU A 257 121.85 -32.79 -25.77
N ASP A 258 121.83 -31.63 -26.44
CA ASP A 258 122.77 -31.28 -27.50
C ASP A 258 124.21 -31.23 -27.00
N ASP A 259 124.47 -30.66 -25.81
CA ASP A 259 125.80 -30.63 -25.23
C ASP A 259 126.28 -32.02 -24.78
N LEU A 260 125.39 -32.86 -24.26
CA LEU A 260 125.66 -34.27 -23.98
C LEU A 260 125.90 -35.04 -25.29
N ALA A 261 125.19 -34.76 -26.38
CA ALA A 261 125.40 -35.37 -27.69
C ALA A 261 126.76 -34.94 -28.29
N LYS A 262 127.14 -33.66 -28.19
CA LYS A 262 128.47 -33.14 -28.55
C LYS A 262 129.57 -33.84 -27.73
N ARG A 263 129.42 -33.91 -26.40
CA ARG A 263 130.36 -34.60 -25.50
C ARG A 263 130.42 -36.09 -25.77
N ASN A 264 129.29 -36.74 -26.05
CA ASN A 264 129.21 -38.16 -26.41
C ASN A 264 129.89 -38.40 -27.76
N LEU A 265 129.71 -37.53 -28.77
CA LEU A 265 130.45 -37.60 -30.04
C LEU A 265 131.96 -37.43 -29.86
N VAL A 266 132.41 -36.51 -28.99
CA VAL A 266 133.83 -36.34 -28.63
C VAL A 266 134.35 -37.57 -27.89
N ASN A 267 133.59 -38.12 -26.93
CA ASN A 267 133.94 -39.34 -26.22
C ASN A 267 133.98 -40.54 -27.16
N GLN A 268 133.04 -40.69 -28.10
CA GLN A 268 133.06 -41.72 -29.14
C GLN A 268 134.24 -41.56 -30.09
N ARG A 269 134.63 -40.33 -30.47
CA ARG A 269 135.87 -40.10 -31.24
C ARG A 269 137.09 -40.50 -30.43
N THR A 270 137.16 -40.15 -29.15
CA THR A 270 138.25 -40.51 -28.24
C THR A 270 138.33 -42.03 -28.03
N ILE A 271 137.20 -42.69 -27.79
CA ILE A 271 137.07 -44.15 -27.72
C ILE A 271 137.48 -44.78 -29.05
N ARG A 272 137.09 -44.23 -30.21
CA ARG A 272 137.48 -44.74 -31.52
C ARG A 272 138.98 -44.56 -31.80
N ILE A 273 139.61 -43.49 -31.29
CA ILE A 273 141.06 -43.27 -31.34
C ILE A 273 141.80 -44.22 -30.38
N LEU A 274 141.26 -44.46 -29.17
CA LEU A 274 141.80 -45.43 -28.22
C LEU A 274 141.69 -46.86 -28.78
N LEU A 275 140.53 -47.23 -29.33
CA LEU A 275 140.32 -48.50 -30.02
C LEU A 275 141.26 -48.65 -31.21
N TYR A 276 141.47 -47.61 -32.03
CA TYR A 276 142.45 -47.65 -33.12
C TYR A 276 143.88 -47.90 -32.61
N LYS A 277 144.28 -47.26 -31.50
CA LYS A 277 145.56 -47.50 -30.82
C LYS A 277 145.67 -48.89 -30.15
N PHE A 278 144.55 -49.50 -29.77
CA PHE A 278 144.49 -50.90 -29.34
C PHE A 278 144.51 -51.88 -30.54
N GLN A 279 144.00 -51.46 -31.70
CA GLN A 279 143.84 -52.26 -32.91
C GLN A 279 145.14 -52.40 -33.73
N GLU A 280 146.13 -51.53 -33.50
CA GLU A 280 147.53 -51.77 -33.87
C GLU A 280 148.26 -52.72 -32.88
N GLY A 281 147.59 -53.17 -31.81
CA GLY A 281 148.24 -53.67 -30.59
C GLY A 281 148.15 -55.17 -30.28
N ILE A 282 147.09 -55.90 -30.67
CA ILE A 282 146.95 -57.36 -30.43
C ILE A 282 145.89 -58.02 -31.33
N HIS A 283 146.08 -59.31 -31.60
CA HIS A 283 145.20 -60.18 -32.41
C HIS A 283 144.00 -60.73 -31.62
N ASP A 284 143.07 -61.40 -32.31
CA ASP A 284 141.96 -62.26 -31.84
C ASP A 284 141.76 -62.47 -30.32
N ASP A 285 140.53 -62.22 -29.84
CA ASP A 285 139.69 -63.37 -29.46
C ASP A 285 138.16 -63.08 -29.33
N LYS A 286 137.38 -64.15 -29.36
CA LYS A 286 135.96 -64.28 -28.93
C LYS A 286 135.89 -65.51 -28.00
N PRO A 287 134.81 -65.77 -27.21
CA PRO A 287 133.48 -65.15 -27.18
C PRO A 287 133.01 -64.84 -25.73
N ASP A 288 131.71 -64.62 -25.48
CA ASP A 288 130.79 -65.67 -24.98
C ASP A 288 129.31 -65.20 -25.07
N ASP A 289 128.36 -66.12 -25.17
CA ASP A 289 126.96 -65.86 -25.56
C ASP A 289 125.93 -66.53 -24.61
N GLN A 290 126.29 -66.68 -23.33
CA GLN A 290 125.44 -67.37 -22.34
C GLN A 290 124.53 -66.44 -21.53
N GLN A 291 124.91 -65.18 -21.30
CA GLN A 291 124.16 -64.28 -20.40
C GLN A 291 122.79 -63.82 -20.93
N ARG A 292 122.55 -63.86 -22.25
CA ARG A 292 121.28 -63.43 -22.85
C ARG A 292 120.07 -64.28 -22.45
N LYS A 293 120.25 -65.56 -22.15
CA LYS A 293 119.15 -66.50 -21.85
C LYS A 293 118.61 -66.42 -20.42
N MET A 294 119.28 -65.69 -19.52
CA MET A 294 118.81 -65.47 -18.14
C MET A 294 117.70 -64.42 -18.10
N LEU A 295 117.90 -63.28 -18.78
CA LEU A 295 117.03 -62.09 -18.69
C LEU A 295 115.62 -62.33 -19.28
N GLU A 296 115.51 -63.12 -20.36
CA GLU A 296 114.20 -63.51 -20.93
C GLU A 296 113.33 -64.34 -19.96
N GLY A 297 113.94 -64.96 -18.95
CA GLY A 297 113.26 -65.74 -17.92
C GLY A 297 112.62 -64.91 -16.81
N GLU A 298 113.01 -63.63 -16.65
CA GLU A 298 112.55 -62.76 -15.57
C GLU A 298 111.36 -61.89 -16.02
N HIS A 299 111.43 -61.25 -17.19
CA HIS A 299 110.31 -60.49 -17.75
C HIS A 299 109.04 -61.37 -17.93
N ARG A 300 109.20 -62.64 -18.32
CA ARG A 300 108.11 -63.64 -18.39
C ARG A 300 107.49 -64.03 -17.04
N LYS A 301 108.00 -63.51 -15.93
CA LYS A 301 107.39 -63.58 -14.59
C LYS A 301 106.74 -62.25 -14.22
N GLU A 302 107.41 -61.13 -14.48
CA GLU A 302 106.86 -59.78 -14.24
C GLU A 302 105.54 -59.54 -14.98
N ASP A 303 105.46 -59.90 -16.27
CA ASP A 303 104.22 -59.71 -17.05
C ASP A 303 103.06 -60.57 -16.51
N ARG A 304 103.38 -61.78 -16.01
CA ARG A 304 102.41 -62.65 -15.32
C ARG A 304 102.05 -62.20 -13.89
N GLN A 305 102.79 -61.24 -13.34
CA GLN A 305 102.44 -60.55 -12.09
C GLN A 305 101.47 -59.40 -12.41
N ARG A 306 101.87 -58.49 -13.30
CA ARG A 306 101.06 -57.34 -13.77
C ARG A 306 99.69 -57.76 -14.30
N GLN A 307 99.62 -58.90 -15.01
CA GLN A 307 98.35 -59.37 -15.59
C GLN A 307 97.35 -59.84 -14.52
N LYS A 308 97.81 -60.38 -13.39
CA LYS A 308 96.95 -60.72 -12.24
C LYS A 308 96.48 -59.48 -11.48
N GLU A 309 97.35 -58.49 -11.33
CA GLU A 309 97.01 -57.20 -10.71
C GLU A 309 95.92 -56.47 -11.51
N LEU A 310 96.00 -56.50 -12.86
CA LEU A 310 94.96 -55.99 -13.75
C LEU A 310 93.62 -56.75 -13.63
N GLU A 311 93.65 -58.05 -13.38
CA GLU A 311 92.43 -58.85 -13.16
C GLU A 311 91.79 -58.54 -11.79
N GLN A 312 92.59 -58.37 -10.74
CA GLN A 312 92.12 -57.94 -9.40
C GLN A 312 91.52 -56.53 -9.42
N ILE A 313 92.13 -55.58 -10.15
CA ILE A 313 91.58 -54.23 -10.33
C ILE A 313 90.24 -54.27 -11.08
N LYS A 314 90.11 -55.13 -12.10
CA LYS A 314 88.85 -55.31 -12.83
C LYS A 314 87.73 -55.86 -11.96
N SER A 315 87.98 -56.87 -11.13
CA SER A 315 86.94 -57.39 -10.22
C SER A 315 86.52 -56.35 -9.19
N TYR A 316 87.47 -55.59 -8.62
CA TYR A 316 87.16 -54.52 -7.67
C TYR A 316 86.29 -53.40 -8.27
N ILE A 317 86.58 -52.95 -9.49
CA ILE A 317 85.76 -51.96 -10.20
C ILE A 317 84.35 -52.52 -10.49
N GLN A 318 84.25 -53.78 -10.90
CA GLN A 318 82.96 -54.40 -11.22
C GLN A 318 82.07 -54.61 -9.99
N GLU A 319 82.66 -54.75 -8.80
CA GLU A 319 81.96 -54.80 -7.52
C GLU A 319 81.51 -53.40 -7.05
N GLN A 320 82.37 -52.38 -7.21
CA GLN A 320 82.02 -50.97 -7.00
C GLN A 320 80.82 -50.52 -7.87
N THR A 321 80.80 -50.85 -9.17
CA THR A 321 79.70 -50.46 -10.06
C THR A 321 78.35 -51.03 -9.60
N ARG A 322 78.32 -52.31 -9.19
CA ARG A 322 77.09 -52.93 -8.65
C ARG A 322 76.59 -52.28 -7.37
N ALA A 323 77.50 -51.79 -6.51
CA ALA A 323 77.11 -51.04 -5.32
C ALA A 323 76.46 -49.69 -5.66
N VAL A 324 76.94 -49.01 -6.71
CA VAL A 324 76.36 -47.74 -7.20
C VAL A 324 74.99 -47.96 -7.87
N GLU A 325 74.85 -49.00 -8.69
CA GLU A 325 73.57 -49.36 -9.34
C GLU A 325 72.44 -49.58 -8.32
N LEU A 326 72.74 -50.18 -7.17
CA LEU A 326 71.79 -50.39 -6.07
C LEU A 326 71.38 -49.10 -5.33
N VAL A 327 72.20 -48.05 -5.37
CA VAL A 327 71.87 -46.73 -4.77
C VAL A 327 71.06 -45.88 -5.75
N SER A 328 71.35 -45.96 -7.05
CA SER A 328 70.68 -45.15 -8.09
C SER A 328 69.15 -45.24 -8.06
N GLY A 329 68.60 -46.45 -7.83
CA GLY A 329 67.15 -46.68 -7.78
C GLY A 329 66.42 -45.97 -6.63
N ALA A 330 67.13 -45.58 -5.56
CA ALA A 330 66.54 -44.82 -4.45
C ALA A 330 66.46 -43.32 -4.79
N ASP A 331 67.50 -42.76 -5.39
CA ASP A 331 67.53 -41.35 -5.82
C ASP A 331 66.52 -41.06 -6.93
N GLU A 332 66.33 -42.01 -7.85
CA GLU A 332 65.38 -41.89 -8.96
C GLU A 332 63.93 -41.89 -8.46
N ALA A 333 63.62 -42.74 -7.48
CA ALA A 333 62.32 -42.72 -6.77
C ALA A 333 62.11 -41.43 -5.95
N MET A 334 63.16 -40.87 -5.34
CA MET A 334 63.06 -39.59 -4.64
C MET A 334 62.81 -38.43 -5.61
N ARG A 335 63.48 -38.36 -6.77
CA ARG A 335 63.21 -37.35 -7.80
C ARG A 335 61.77 -37.38 -8.28
N PHE A 336 61.21 -38.58 -8.50
CA PHE A 336 59.80 -38.72 -8.87
C PHE A 336 58.85 -38.17 -7.79
N LEU A 337 59.13 -38.43 -6.51
CA LEU A 337 58.31 -37.90 -5.41
C LEU A 337 58.42 -36.38 -5.24
N TYR A 338 59.57 -35.76 -5.52
CA TYR A 338 59.68 -34.30 -5.54
C TYR A 338 58.95 -33.68 -6.72
N ALA A 339 59.04 -34.25 -7.94
CA ALA A 339 58.27 -33.78 -9.09
C ALA A 339 56.75 -33.81 -8.83
N CYS A 340 56.23 -34.88 -8.22
CA CYS A 340 54.83 -34.95 -7.82
C CYS A 340 54.43 -34.01 -6.67
N LEU A 341 55.38 -33.38 -5.96
CA LEU A 341 55.09 -32.31 -5.00
C LEU A 341 55.08 -30.94 -5.69
N ASP A 342 56.04 -30.68 -6.59
CA ASP A 342 56.06 -29.48 -7.42
C ASP A 342 54.77 -29.34 -8.25
N ASP A 343 54.29 -30.43 -8.87
CA ASP A 343 53.01 -30.47 -9.61
C ASP A 343 51.81 -30.07 -8.71
N ILE A 344 51.81 -30.49 -7.44
CA ILE A 344 50.74 -30.18 -6.47
C ILE A 344 50.82 -28.71 -6.03
N GLU A 345 52.01 -28.12 -5.89
CA GLU A 345 52.13 -26.68 -5.62
C GLU A 345 51.64 -25.84 -6.82
N VAL A 346 51.83 -26.32 -8.05
CA VAL A 346 51.32 -25.65 -9.27
C VAL A 346 49.80 -25.72 -9.42
N GLU A 347 49.15 -26.87 -9.12
CA GLU A 347 47.67 -26.95 -9.10
C GLU A 347 47.07 -26.05 -8.01
N ASN A 348 47.66 -25.98 -6.81
CA ASN A 348 47.15 -25.13 -5.72
C ASN A 348 47.25 -23.62 -6.01
N VAL A 349 48.17 -23.20 -6.88
CA VAL A 349 48.32 -21.78 -7.30
C VAL A 349 47.39 -21.40 -8.46
N SER A 350 46.79 -22.38 -9.15
CA SER A 350 45.92 -22.14 -10.33
C SER A 350 44.43 -22.47 -10.09
N GLY A 351 44.09 -23.12 -8.97
CA GLY A 351 42.74 -23.60 -8.64
C GLY A 351 41.72 -22.59 -8.12
N THR A 352 41.48 -21.46 -8.81
CA THR A 352 40.30 -20.61 -8.54
C THR A 352 39.53 -20.22 -9.81
N GLN A 353 38.20 -20.20 -9.70
CA GLN A 353 37.23 -19.74 -10.71
C GLN A 353 37.03 -20.66 -11.94
N GLU A 354 36.13 -21.65 -11.81
CA GLU A 354 34.85 -21.67 -12.54
C GLU A 354 33.91 -22.81 -12.06
N GLN A 355 32.60 -22.54 -12.02
CA GLN A 355 31.54 -23.52 -11.76
C GLN A 355 30.46 -23.40 -12.84
N ALA A 356 30.16 -24.49 -13.57
CA ALA A 356 28.97 -24.57 -14.42
C ALA A 356 28.47 -26.01 -14.60
N HIS A 357 27.20 -26.18 -14.23
CA HIS A 357 26.25 -27.29 -14.43
C HIS A 357 26.49 -28.28 -15.60
N CYS A 358 26.23 -29.58 -15.37
CA CYS A 358 24.98 -30.24 -15.85
C CYS A 358 24.76 -31.61 -15.17
N ALA A 359 23.72 -32.35 -15.60
CA ALA A 359 23.30 -33.69 -15.15
C ALA A 359 22.60 -34.41 -16.35
N THR A 360 22.12 -35.65 -16.32
CA THR A 360 21.83 -36.66 -15.28
C THR A 360 22.55 -38.01 -15.61
N ASP A 361 22.14 -39.28 -15.41
CA ASP A 361 20.91 -39.92 -14.91
C ASP A 361 21.11 -41.43 -14.53
N LEU A 362 20.03 -42.06 -14.06
CA LEU A 362 19.65 -43.50 -14.14
C LEU A 362 20.57 -44.62 -13.57
N GLU A 363 20.14 -45.12 -12.40
CA GLU A 363 19.74 -46.52 -12.13
C GLU A 363 20.53 -47.77 -12.63
N VAL A 364 20.94 -48.58 -11.63
CA VAL A 364 20.59 -50.03 -11.44
C VAL A 364 21.45 -51.18 -12.06
N ASN A 365 21.93 -52.04 -11.14
CA ASN A 365 22.26 -53.49 -11.18
C ASN A 365 23.50 -54.11 -11.90
N HIS A 366 24.36 -54.67 -11.03
CA HIS A 366 24.94 -56.04 -11.02
C HIS A 366 26.03 -56.55 -12.00
N VAL A 367 27.19 -56.83 -11.39
CA VAL A 367 28.01 -58.07 -11.48
C VAL A 367 28.59 -58.48 -12.85
N LYS A 368 29.82 -57.98 -13.12
CA LYS A 368 31.03 -58.82 -13.31
C LYS A 368 32.30 -57.97 -13.10
N PRO A 369 33.49 -58.57 -12.86
CA PRO A 369 34.69 -57.83 -12.48
C PRO A 369 35.45 -57.27 -13.70
N PRO A 370 35.86 -55.99 -13.70
CA PRO A 370 36.85 -55.44 -14.63
C PRO A 370 38.28 -55.49 -14.07
N GLU A 371 39.26 -55.45 -14.97
CA GLU A 371 40.70 -55.44 -14.63
C GLU A 371 41.15 -54.13 -13.94
N LEU A 372 42.40 -54.10 -13.44
CA LEU A 372 43.00 -52.86 -12.92
C LEU A 372 43.09 -51.82 -14.05
N PRO A 373 42.56 -50.59 -13.87
CA PRO A 373 42.59 -49.58 -14.93
C PRO A 373 43.98 -48.95 -15.08
N CYS A 374 44.54 -49.02 -16.29
CA CYS A 374 45.88 -48.51 -16.63
C CYS A 374 46.01 -46.97 -16.69
N SER A 375 45.18 -46.21 -15.95
CA SER A 375 45.19 -44.73 -15.92
C SER A 375 44.54 -44.22 -14.63
N LEU A 376 45.24 -43.38 -13.84
CA LEU A 376 44.71 -42.84 -12.58
C LEU A 376 43.52 -41.89 -12.76
N ASP A 377 43.38 -41.28 -13.94
CA ASP A 377 42.47 -40.16 -14.20
C ASP A 377 40.99 -40.52 -14.00
N LYS A 378 40.67 -41.82 -14.14
CA LYS A 378 39.30 -42.35 -14.05
C LYS A 378 38.83 -42.64 -12.62
N LEU A 379 39.68 -42.48 -11.61
CA LEU A 379 39.29 -42.62 -10.19
C LEU A 379 38.75 -41.30 -9.65
N THR A 380 37.65 -41.35 -8.90
CA THR A 380 37.12 -40.18 -8.18
C THR A 380 38.04 -39.74 -7.04
N THR A 381 37.97 -38.48 -6.61
CA THR A 381 38.83 -37.92 -5.53
C THR A 381 38.79 -38.78 -4.26
N MET A 382 37.61 -39.20 -3.82
CA MET A 382 37.40 -40.16 -2.72
C MET A 382 38.15 -41.50 -2.93
N GLN A 383 38.15 -42.04 -4.15
CA GLN A 383 38.87 -43.28 -4.47
C GLN A 383 40.39 -43.07 -4.51
N ARG A 384 40.87 -41.97 -5.09
CA ARG A 384 42.30 -41.59 -5.08
C ARG A 384 42.82 -41.43 -3.66
N GLN A 385 42.09 -40.72 -2.79
CA GLN A 385 42.43 -40.55 -1.38
C GLN A 385 42.46 -41.88 -0.61
N LYS A 386 41.52 -42.80 -0.91
CA LYS A 386 41.46 -44.14 -0.29
C LYS A 386 42.58 -45.07 -0.78
N LEU A 387 43.00 -44.95 -2.05
CA LEU A 387 44.18 -45.61 -2.60
C LEU A 387 45.47 -45.08 -1.96
N LEU A 388 45.62 -43.75 -1.88
CA LEU A 388 46.76 -43.08 -1.23
C LEU A 388 46.89 -43.50 0.24
N MET A 389 45.79 -43.51 1.01
CA MET A 389 45.77 -44.00 2.39
C MET A 389 46.21 -45.46 2.51
N ASN A 390 45.79 -46.34 1.59
CA ASN A 390 46.24 -47.73 1.58
C ASN A 390 47.74 -47.86 1.23
N LEU A 391 48.24 -47.08 0.27
CA LEU A 391 49.66 -47.07 -0.12
C LEU A 391 50.57 -46.50 0.98
N LEU A 392 50.16 -45.45 1.67
CA LEU A 392 50.86 -44.94 2.86
C LEU A 392 50.87 -45.98 3.98
N ARG A 393 49.76 -46.72 4.17
CA ARG A 393 49.66 -47.78 5.19
C ARG A 393 50.54 -48.99 4.87
N THR A 394 50.68 -49.39 3.60
CA THR A 394 51.61 -50.46 3.20
C THR A 394 53.06 -49.97 3.24
N ALA A 395 53.36 -48.73 2.87
CA ALA A 395 54.70 -48.14 2.98
C ALA A 395 55.16 -48.06 4.46
N VAL A 396 54.29 -47.65 5.38
CA VAL A 396 54.56 -47.68 6.83
C VAL A 396 54.76 -49.12 7.33
N SER A 397 53.96 -50.08 6.85
CA SER A 397 54.13 -51.51 7.19
C SER A 397 55.46 -52.07 6.69
N LEU A 398 55.91 -51.70 5.49
CA LEU A 398 57.21 -52.09 4.93
C LEU A 398 58.38 -51.41 5.65
N ARG A 399 58.22 -50.15 6.09
CA ARG A 399 59.19 -49.45 6.95
C ARG A 399 59.31 -50.10 8.33
N ALA A 400 58.21 -50.61 8.89
CA ALA A 400 58.24 -51.39 10.13
C ALA A 400 58.91 -52.76 9.97
N LEU A 401 58.73 -53.43 8.82
CA LEU A 401 59.41 -54.70 8.50
C LEU A 401 60.92 -54.56 8.23
N THR A 402 61.39 -53.35 7.88
CA THR A 402 62.80 -53.07 7.55
C THR A 402 63.60 -52.45 8.71
N GLN A 403 62.98 -52.23 9.88
CA GLN A 403 63.64 -51.69 11.07
C GLN A 403 63.58 -52.67 12.26
N ASN A 404 64.47 -53.65 12.26
CA ASN A 404 64.76 -54.47 13.44
C ASN A 404 66.28 -54.77 13.52
N PRO A 405 67.01 -54.36 14.58
CA PRO A 405 68.47 -54.23 14.54
C PRO A 405 69.25 -55.45 15.04
N ALA A 406 70.35 -55.80 14.37
CA ALA A 406 71.36 -56.75 14.85
C ALA A 406 72.77 -56.39 14.33
N VAL A 407 73.80 -56.67 15.14
CA VAL A 407 75.26 -56.56 14.83
C VAL A 407 75.73 -55.11 14.50
N GLN A 408 76.11 -54.29 15.49
CA GLN A 408 77.48 -54.17 16.08
C GLN A 408 78.56 -53.71 15.07
N LYS A 409 79.05 -52.46 15.11
CA LYS A 409 80.13 -51.88 15.99
C LYS A 409 81.57 -52.27 15.59
N PRO A 410 82.63 -51.53 16.00
CA PRO A 410 82.78 -50.07 16.21
C PRO A 410 84.14 -49.50 15.71
N CYS A 411 84.30 -48.15 15.64
CA CYS A 411 85.55 -47.34 15.81
C CYS A 411 85.43 -45.97 15.10
N ARG A 412 86.11 -44.88 15.50
CA ARG A 412 86.71 -44.47 16.80
C ARG A 412 86.88 -42.94 16.80
N ASP A 413 87.11 -42.36 17.97
CA ASP A 413 87.21 -40.92 18.25
C ASP A 413 88.46 -40.24 17.64
N LEU A 414 88.40 -38.92 17.45
CA LEU A 414 89.54 -38.04 17.72
C LEU A 414 89.11 -36.63 18.18
N PHE A 415 89.97 -36.01 18.98
CA PHE A 415 89.83 -34.80 19.80
C PHE A 415 89.91 -33.48 18.97
N SER A 416 89.68 -32.26 19.50
CA SER A 416 88.93 -31.70 20.66
C SER A 416 89.25 -30.18 20.78
N LEU A 417 88.60 -29.43 21.69
CA LEU A 417 88.92 -28.06 22.18
C LEU A 417 88.71 -26.92 21.14
N ALA A 418 88.41 -25.65 21.47
CA ALA A 418 88.13 -24.91 22.72
C ALA A 418 87.50 -23.52 22.33
N ASN A 419 86.99 -22.62 23.19
CA ASN A 419 86.36 -22.61 24.52
C ASN A 419 85.82 -21.17 24.78
N CYS A 420 85.03 -20.93 25.85
CA CYS A 420 84.37 -19.66 26.23
C CYS A 420 83.20 -19.23 25.30
N GLY A 421 82.08 -18.67 25.75
CA GLY A 421 81.62 -18.23 27.08
C GLY A 421 81.27 -16.73 27.07
N SER A 422 80.08 -16.24 27.46
CA SER A 422 78.86 -16.86 28.03
C SER A 422 77.59 -16.29 27.30
N LEU A 423 76.40 -15.91 27.82
CA LEU A 423 75.76 -15.76 29.15
C LEU A 423 74.20 -15.79 28.98
N HIS A 424 73.46 -15.45 30.03
CA HIS A 424 72.02 -15.09 30.10
C HIS A 424 70.94 -16.05 29.54
N ALA A 425 70.57 -17.00 30.40
CA ALA A 425 69.21 -17.25 30.88
C ALA A 425 67.99 -16.68 30.12
N GLY A 426 67.01 -17.56 29.80
CA GLY A 426 65.68 -17.18 29.32
C GLY A 426 64.79 -18.39 29.03
N VAL A 427 63.85 -18.69 29.94
CA VAL A 427 62.89 -19.81 29.95
C VAL A 427 62.33 -20.21 28.57
N LYS A 428 62.39 -21.51 28.24
CA LYS A 428 61.55 -22.10 27.17
C LYS A 428 60.17 -22.44 27.72
N GLY A 429 59.14 -21.72 27.27
CA GLY A 429 57.74 -22.16 27.39
C GLY A 429 57.33 -22.96 26.16
N ALA A 430 56.60 -24.07 26.35
CA ALA A 430 55.96 -24.78 25.26
C ALA A 430 54.54 -24.22 25.04
N VAL A 431 54.10 -24.12 23.79
CA VAL A 431 52.72 -23.79 23.42
C VAL A 431 52.00 -25.11 23.14
N SER A 432 50.92 -25.40 23.87
CA SER A 432 50.04 -26.55 23.60
C SER A 432 49.01 -26.19 22.53
N VAL A 433 48.36 -27.20 21.94
CA VAL A 433 47.45 -27.06 20.78
C VAL A 433 45.98 -26.97 21.22
N GLU A 434 45.73 -26.40 22.41
CA GLU A 434 44.44 -26.53 23.12
C GLU A 434 43.68 -25.19 23.29
N ASP A 435 44.32 -24.04 23.03
CA ASP A 435 43.75 -22.69 23.26
C ASP A 435 42.83 -22.17 22.12
N ILE A 436 42.50 -22.98 21.10
CA ILE A 436 41.82 -22.50 19.87
C ILE A 436 40.29 -22.77 19.86
N LEU A 437 39.75 -23.63 20.74
CA LEU A 437 38.33 -24.04 20.69
C LEU A 437 37.61 -23.94 22.04
N SER A 438 37.18 -22.73 22.42
CA SER A 438 36.19 -22.51 23.51
C SER A 438 35.53 -21.13 23.45
N LEU A 439 34.43 -21.00 22.69
CA LEU A 439 33.37 -20.01 22.95
C LEU A 439 32.00 -20.61 22.64
N SER A 440 30.99 -20.17 23.40
CA SER A 440 29.69 -20.85 23.52
C SER A 440 28.61 -20.32 22.56
N VAL A 441 27.57 -21.13 22.37
CA VAL A 441 26.30 -20.73 21.75
C VAL A 441 25.42 -20.03 22.79
N GLU A 442 24.97 -18.83 22.45
CA GLU A 442 23.70 -18.22 22.87
C GLU A 442 23.26 -17.25 21.77
N GLY A 443 21.96 -17.01 21.59
CA GLY A 443 21.46 -16.20 20.48
C GLY A 443 20.02 -15.73 20.68
N VAL A 444 19.53 -14.83 19.81
CA VAL A 444 18.13 -14.35 19.79
C VAL A 444 17.68 -14.07 18.35
N HIS A 445 16.37 -14.30 18.16
CA HIS A 445 15.47 -14.03 17.04
C HIS A 445 15.68 -12.83 16.09
N ASN A 446 15.21 -13.04 14.84
CA ASN A 446 14.45 -12.13 13.96
C ASN A 446 15.16 -10.91 13.32
N ASP A 447 14.70 -10.34 12.20
CA ASP A 447 13.49 -10.56 11.36
C ASP A 447 13.84 -10.68 9.86
N GLU A 448 12.88 -11.12 9.04
CA GLU A 448 12.97 -11.18 7.57
C GLU A 448 12.76 -9.79 6.92
N PHE A 449 13.54 -9.46 5.88
CA PHE A 449 13.27 -8.30 5.01
C PHE A 449 13.72 -8.55 3.56
N GLU A 450 12.77 -8.76 2.65
CA GLU A 450 13.05 -8.96 1.22
C GLU A 450 13.44 -7.64 0.53
N CYS A 451 14.66 -7.57 -0.03
CA CYS A 451 15.09 -6.46 -0.89
C CYS A 451 14.97 -6.81 -2.37
N GLY A 452 13.74 -6.74 -2.91
CA GLY A 452 13.47 -7.02 -4.33
C GLY A 452 13.64 -5.80 -5.26
N SER A 453 14.66 -5.80 -6.12
CA SER A 453 14.85 -4.84 -7.24
C SER A 453 16.01 -5.28 -8.17
N PRO A 454 16.12 -4.81 -9.44
CA PRO A 454 15.21 -3.90 -10.16
C PRO A 454 14.76 -4.38 -11.57
N GLY A 455 13.56 -3.94 -11.97
CA GLY A 455 13.24 -3.34 -13.28
C GLY A 455 13.53 -4.05 -14.62
N SER A 456 12.48 -4.17 -15.46
CA SER A 456 12.63 -3.98 -16.91
C SER A 456 11.41 -3.28 -17.52
N ARG A 457 11.56 -2.73 -18.73
CA ARG A 457 10.65 -1.75 -19.33
C ARG A 457 9.52 -2.40 -20.14
N ARG A 458 8.33 -1.80 -20.11
CA ARG A 458 7.48 -1.65 -21.31
C ARG A 458 6.72 -0.31 -21.27
N VAL A 459 6.70 0.37 -22.41
CA VAL A 459 5.93 1.59 -22.63
C VAL A 459 4.59 1.19 -23.24
N VAL A 460 3.49 1.55 -22.59
CA VAL A 460 2.17 1.64 -23.21
C VAL A 460 1.51 2.91 -22.68
N SER A 461 1.28 3.87 -23.57
CA SER A 461 0.54 5.10 -23.28
C SER A 461 -0.95 4.89 -23.58
N VAL A 462 -1.80 4.95 -22.55
CA VAL A 462 -3.24 5.15 -22.69
C VAL A 462 -3.61 6.34 -21.79
N GLY A 463 -4.26 7.35 -22.36
CA GLY A 463 -4.61 8.57 -21.63
C GLY A 463 -5.86 8.40 -20.78
N VAL A 464 -5.85 9.00 -19.58
CA VAL A 464 -7.05 9.20 -18.74
C VAL A 464 -7.08 10.66 -18.33
N GLN A 465 -7.59 11.51 -19.22
CA GLN A 465 -7.85 12.93 -19.00
C GLN A 465 -9.02 13.37 -19.89
N THR A 466 -10.24 13.40 -19.33
CA THR A 466 -11.41 14.30 -19.65
C THR A 466 -12.73 13.67 -19.16
N ASP A 467 -12.93 13.55 -17.84
CA ASP A 467 -14.24 13.16 -17.27
C ASP A 467 -14.77 14.13 -16.21
N ALA A 468 -13.90 14.85 -15.49
CA ALA A 468 -14.31 15.80 -14.45
C ALA A 468 -15.21 16.95 -14.96
N LEU A 469 -15.03 17.38 -16.21
CA LEU A 469 -15.79 18.50 -16.80
C LEU A 469 -17.20 18.09 -17.28
N ASN A 470 -17.45 16.81 -17.51
CA ASN A 470 -18.75 16.31 -18.00
C ASN A 470 -19.84 16.26 -16.90
N LEU A 471 -19.46 16.43 -15.62
CA LEU A 471 -20.41 16.33 -14.50
C LEU A 471 -21.21 17.62 -14.29
N GLU A 472 -20.56 18.78 -14.37
CA GLU A 472 -21.23 20.08 -14.22
C GLU A 472 -22.19 20.37 -15.38
N GLU A 473 -21.80 20.06 -16.62
CA GLU A 473 -22.67 20.26 -17.79
C GLU A 473 -23.90 19.33 -17.77
N ARG A 474 -23.76 18.10 -17.24
CA ARG A 474 -24.90 17.21 -16.98
C ARG A 474 -25.84 17.74 -15.90
N LEU A 475 -25.31 18.21 -14.77
CA LEU A 475 -26.12 18.82 -13.70
C LEU A 475 -26.83 20.10 -14.18
N ALA A 476 -26.16 20.93 -14.99
CA ALA A 476 -26.76 22.12 -15.59
C ALA A 476 -27.91 21.76 -16.55
N LEU A 477 -27.78 20.70 -17.35
CA LEU A 477 -28.85 20.20 -18.21
C LEU A 477 -30.04 19.63 -17.40
N GLU A 478 -29.80 18.84 -16.37
CA GLU A 478 -30.86 18.25 -15.56
C GLU A 478 -31.66 19.31 -14.78
N ILE A 479 -30.98 20.32 -14.22
CA ILE A 479 -31.63 21.48 -13.58
C ILE A 479 -32.45 22.28 -14.61
N LYS A 480 -31.93 22.47 -15.83
CA LYS A 480 -32.63 23.18 -16.92
C LYS A 480 -33.85 22.44 -17.44
N GLU A 481 -33.87 21.11 -17.35
CA GLU A 481 -35.03 20.29 -17.73
C GLU A 481 -36.10 20.28 -16.63
N ARG A 482 -35.71 20.22 -15.35
CA ARG A 482 -36.62 20.35 -14.19
C ARG A 482 -37.22 21.76 -14.02
N LEU A 483 -36.65 22.80 -14.64
CA LEU A 483 -37.13 24.18 -14.60
C LEU A 483 -37.95 24.64 -15.82
N ARG A 484 -38.41 23.72 -16.70
CA ARG A 484 -39.37 24.08 -17.75
C ARG A 484 -40.72 24.46 -17.11
N PRO A 485 -41.27 25.67 -17.35
CA PRO A 485 -42.62 26.00 -16.89
C PRO A 485 -43.67 25.17 -17.64
N CYS A 486 -44.64 24.60 -16.93
CA CYS A 486 -45.79 23.93 -17.53
C CYS A 486 -46.79 24.95 -18.11
N SER A 487 -46.43 25.60 -19.22
CA SER A 487 -47.28 26.54 -19.95
C SER A 487 -48.36 25.83 -20.78
N SER A 488 -49.24 25.09 -20.10
CA SER A 488 -50.34 24.34 -20.72
C SER A 488 -51.57 24.31 -19.80
N LEU A 489 -52.05 25.50 -19.43
CA LEU A 489 -53.35 25.67 -18.76
C LEU A 489 -54.20 26.58 -19.65
N ALA A 490 -55.15 25.98 -20.36
CA ALA A 490 -56.03 26.68 -21.28
C ALA A 490 -57.08 27.47 -20.50
N ILE A 491 -57.28 28.75 -20.86
CA ILE A 491 -58.41 29.53 -20.39
C ILE A 491 -59.57 29.29 -21.35
N VAL A 492 -60.66 28.73 -20.83
CA VAL A 492 -61.95 28.60 -21.52
C VAL A 492 -62.97 29.42 -20.75
N THR A 493 -63.24 30.62 -21.25
CA THR A 493 -64.35 31.52 -20.92
C THR A 493 -64.67 32.36 -22.13
#